data_AF-A0A933X8H4-F1
#
_entry.id   AF-A0A933X8H4-F1
#
_cell.length_a   1.000
_cell.length_b   1.000
_cell.length_c   1.000
_cell.angle_alpha   90.00
_cell.angle_beta   90.00
_cell.angle_gamma   90.00
#
_symmetry.space_group_name_H-M   'P 1'
#
loop_
_entity.id
_entity.type
_entity.pdbx_description
1 polymer ?
#
loop_
_entity_poly.entity_id
_entity_poly.type
_entity_poly.pdbx_seq_one_letter_code
_entity_poly.pdbx_strand_id
1 'polypeptide(L)'
;MNALGPSTQVHLGPGTFQTLGYSDELSGGWQVQAGMKIVGAGIDVTTLQVANRQSGGTPARSFAIGHALAVGSPLHANLVDFCEASDLTIDCNFSGQSGGANACGAVRLMGNHVRIARVKAKNWGSMTQSKPCFVLAVVTGDRTAELAEVFDAGIEGCIVVEPAVFSYNTYPSFALYAGAAESTATNAEAYGKAPFIRNCFVDCGGPSEGHDCRALSMGWCRGGIVEGNQVHNTKYGGPFLDKASIRDVIVRNNYYRNVVKGPFWDLGVLNPTTAMTLSSLVRDTTYDATGKTALATTVGSASHDLQVGERVKVTASDLTPPAFKGVFVVSDVPATNQFRYRMVSDPGSNAATPAMQKVLGVDQALIELNTIELASDVSDPVAIHLCDHNAGQGPDYAHGGVIIRQNKIRYVNGDAGDGWDGTALQIEGAKNALISDNLIECGPTDNPIKNFRCGTATYFNNKTPSGALIRGRDGVSNTKSSELETEAEDALLLTLI
;
A
#
# COMPACT_ATOMS: atom_id res chain seq x y z
N MET A 1 17.02 -15.67 -25.02
CA MET A 1 15.85 -14.81 -24.76
C MET A 1 15.91 -13.48 -25.52
N ASN A 2 17.00 -12.70 -25.50
CA ASN A 2 17.08 -11.39 -26.20
C ASN A 2 16.82 -11.40 -27.73
N ALA A 3 16.99 -12.53 -28.40
CA ALA A 3 16.70 -12.65 -29.83
C ALA A 3 15.20 -12.87 -30.15
N LEU A 4 14.38 -13.10 -29.12
CA LEU A 4 12.94 -13.27 -29.29
C LEU A 4 12.28 -11.90 -29.42
N GLY A 5 11.37 -11.75 -30.38
CA GLY A 5 10.63 -10.51 -30.60
C GLY A 5 9.36 -10.39 -29.74
N PRO A 6 8.66 -9.24 -29.80
CA PRO A 6 7.41 -9.03 -29.07
C PRO A 6 6.37 -10.07 -29.45
N SER A 7 5.39 -10.31 -28.58
CA SER A 7 4.31 -11.29 -28.79
C SER A 7 4.78 -12.75 -28.98
N THR A 8 6.03 -13.06 -28.63
CA THR A 8 6.53 -14.44 -28.63
C THR A 8 6.01 -15.21 -27.40
N GLN A 9 5.49 -16.40 -27.63
CA GLN A 9 5.18 -17.35 -26.56
C GLN A 9 6.33 -18.35 -26.40
N VAL A 10 6.83 -18.46 -25.17
CA VAL A 10 7.93 -19.35 -24.79
C VAL A 10 7.40 -20.42 -23.86
N HIS A 11 7.53 -21.68 -24.28
CA HIS A 11 7.20 -22.83 -23.45
C HIS A 11 8.48 -23.43 -22.87
N LEU A 12 8.56 -23.47 -21.54
CA LEU A 12 9.63 -24.16 -20.82
C LEU A 12 9.11 -25.54 -20.40
N GLY A 13 9.77 -26.59 -20.89
CA GLY A 13 9.45 -27.97 -20.51
C GLY A 13 9.78 -28.27 -19.04
N PRO A 14 9.59 -29.52 -18.59
CA PRO A 14 10.03 -29.95 -17.27
C PRO A 14 11.53 -29.80 -17.08
N GLY A 15 11.96 -29.45 -15.87
CA GLY A 15 13.38 -29.34 -15.51
C GLY A 15 13.78 -27.98 -14.96
N THR A 16 15.08 -27.80 -14.70
CA THR A 16 15.65 -26.55 -14.20
C THR A 16 16.41 -25.83 -15.31
N PHE A 17 16.04 -24.59 -15.57
CA PHE A 17 16.66 -23.71 -16.55
C PHE A 17 17.33 -22.57 -15.81
N GLN A 18 18.62 -22.37 -16.04
CA GLN A 18 19.32 -21.22 -15.49
C GLN A 18 19.12 -19.98 -16.37
N THR A 19 19.02 -18.83 -15.72
CA THR A 19 18.89 -17.54 -16.39
C THR A 19 19.71 -16.47 -15.70
N LEU A 20 20.29 -15.57 -16.48
CA LEU A 20 20.89 -14.34 -15.92
C LEU A 20 19.81 -13.32 -15.55
N GLY A 21 18.55 -13.55 -15.94
CA GLY A 21 17.42 -12.69 -15.61
C GLY A 21 17.57 -11.27 -16.15
N TYR A 22 16.99 -10.32 -15.41
CA TYR A 22 17.02 -8.90 -15.65
C TYR A 22 17.50 -8.13 -14.42
N SER A 23 18.24 -7.03 -14.60
CA SER A 23 18.61 -6.07 -13.55
C SER A 23 18.83 -4.70 -14.19
N ASP A 24 18.39 -3.62 -13.52
CA ASP A 24 18.69 -2.24 -13.95
C ASP A 24 20.18 -1.92 -13.70
N GLU A 25 20.81 -2.58 -12.72
CA GLU A 25 22.13 -2.23 -12.20
C GLU A 25 23.27 -3.13 -12.74
N LEU A 26 22.95 -4.27 -13.36
CA LEU A 26 23.95 -5.24 -13.83
C LEU A 26 23.87 -5.46 -15.34
N SER A 27 25.03 -5.50 -16.01
CA SER A 27 25.14 -5.72 -17.45
C SER A 27 24.92 -7.18 -17.86
N GLY A 28 24.28 -7.40 -19.01
CA GLY A 28 23.88 -8.72 -19.51
C GLY A 28 22.47 -9.10 -19.09
N GLY A 29 22.13 -10.39 -19.25
CA GLY A 29 20.76 -10.87 -19.01
C GLY A 29 19.84 -10.65 -20.21
N TRP A 30 18.53 -10.61 -19.96
CA TRP A 30 17.51 -10.38 -20.97
C TRP A 30 16.31 -9.62 -20.42
N GLN A 31 15.48 -9.08 -21.31
CA GLN A 31 14.26 -8.36 -20.95
C GLN A 31 13.04 -9.00 -21.61
N VAL A 32 11.92 -9.07 -20.89
CA VAL A 32 10.62 -9.33 -21.54
C VAL A 32 10.21 -8.16 -22.41
N GLN A 33 9.39 -8.44 -23.42
CA GLN A 33 8.84 -7.46 -24.35
C GLN A 33 7.31 -7.54 -24.35
N ALA A 34 6.66 -6.50 -24.87
CA ALA A 34 5.20 -6.46 -24.99
C ALA A 34 4.64 -7.72 -25.68
N GLY A 35 3.53 -8.23 -25.15
CA GLY A 35 2.82 -9.42 -25.61
C GLY A 35 3.51 -10.76 -25.35
N MET A 36 4.73 -10.78 -24.79
CA MET A 36 5.42 -12.05 -24.53
C MET A 36 4.70 -12.87 -23.46
N LYS A 37 4.66 -14.19 -23.66
CA LYS A 37 4.15 -15.14 -22.67
C LYS A 37 5.22 -16.16 -22.30
N ILE A 38 5.60 -16.24 -21.04
CA ILE A 38 6.58 -17.19 -20.53
C ILE A 38 5.84 -18.23 -19.70
N VAL A 39 5.70 -19.44 -20.25
CA VAL A 39 4.83 -20.49 -19.69
C VAL A 39 5.66 -21.72 -19.36
N GLY A 40 5.65 -22.18 -18.11
CA GLY A 40 6.24 -23.46 -17.72
C GLY A 40 5.27 -24.64 -17.86
N ALA A 41 5.74 -25.83 -17.55
CA ALA A 41 4.94 -27.05 -17.53
C ALA A 41 4.16 -27.24 -16.20
N GLY A 42 4.34 -26.36 -15.21
CA GLY A 42 3.69 -26.39 -13.90
C GLY A 42 4.60 -25.94 -12.76
N ILE A 43 3.97 -25.51 -11.64
CA ILE A 43 4.66 -25.30 -10.36
C ILE A 43 5.35 -26.60 -9.93
N ASP A 44 6.59 -26.49 -9.46
CA ASP A 44 7.49 -27.59 -9.10
C ASP A 44 7.79 -28.61 -10.24
N VAL A 45 7.31 -28.37 -11.47
CA VAL A 45 7.64 -29.15 -12.68
C VAL A 45 8.72 -28.44 -13.51
N THR A 46 8.53 -27.14 -13.73
CA THR A 46 9.50 -26.26 -14.40
C THR A 46 10.07 -25.29 -13.37
N THR A 47 11.40 -25.23 -13.27
CA THR A 47 12.11 -24.24 -12.45
C THR A 47 12.95 -23.33 -13.33
N LEU A 48 12.71 -22.02 -13.25
CA LEU A 48 13.60 -20.99 -13.77
C LEU A 48 14.45 -20.47 -12.60
N GLN A 49 15.74 -20.77 -12.60
CA GLN A 49 16.65 -20.39 -11.51
C GLN A 49 17.55 -19.22 -11.93
N VAL A 50 17.63 -18.19 -11.10
CA VAL A 50 18.58 -17.08 -11.32
C VAL A 50 20.00 -17.59 -11.11
N ALA A 51 20.85 -17.48 -12.12
CA ALA A 51 22.26 -17.85 -12.01
C ALA A 51 22.99 -16.91 -11.04
N ASN A 52 24.10 -17.37 -10.43
CA ASN A 52 24.92 -16.52 -9.57
C ASN A 52 25.47 -15.36 -10.40
N ARG A 53 25.18 -14.13 -9.95
CA ARG A 53 25.62 -12.90 -10.61
C ARG A 53 26.43 -12.08 -9.60
N GLN A 54 27.70 -11.85 -9.92
CA GLN A 54 28.55 -11.01 -9.08
C GLN A 54 28.16 -9.55 -9.28
N SER A 55 27.74 -8.87 -8.20
CA SER A 55 27.36 -7.46 -8.28
C SER A 55 28.56 -6.49 -8.23
N GLY A 56 29.78 -7.00 -8.03
CA GLY A 56 30.99 -6.18 -7.95
C GLY A 56 30.98 -5.16 -6.80
N GLY A 57 30.12 -5.35 -5.80
CA GLY A 57 29.92 -4.41 -4.70
C GLY A 57 28.83 -3.36 -4.94
N THR A 58 28.25 -3.27 -6.14
CA THR A 58 27.13 -2.38 -6.44
C THR A 58 25.82 -3.00 -5.93
N PRO A 59 25.01 -2.28 -5.13
CA PRO A 59 23.66 -2.73 -4.79
C PRO A 59 22.82 -3.00 -6.05
N ALA A 60 22.42 -4.25 -6.28
CA ALA A 60 21.68 -4.64 -7.46
C ALA A 60 20.35 -5.33 -7.12
N ARG A 61 19.32 -5.06 -7.93
CA ARG A 61 18.06 -5.82 -7.93
C ARG A 61 18.03 -6.69 -9.17
N SER A 62 17.81 -7.98 -8.99
CA SER A 62 17.68 -8.93 -10.09
C SER A 62 16.32 -9.62 -10.06
N PHE A 63 15.78 -9.88 -11.24
CA PHE A 63 14.53 -10.62 -11.46
C PHE A 63 14.79 -11.74 -12.45
N ALA A 64 14.20 -12.93 -12.28
CA ALA A 64 14.30 -13.98 -13.28
C ALA A 64 13.60 -13.57 -14.60
N ILE A 65 12.49 -12.85 -14.48
CA ILE A 65 11.70 -12.29 -15.58
C ILE A 65 11.47 -10.81 -15.29
N GLY A 66 11.95 -9.91 -16.14
CA GLY A 66 11.74 -8.48 -15.94
C GLY A 66 12.16 -7.64 -17.14
N HIS A 67 11.99 -6.33 -17.03
CA HIS A 67 12.37 -5.35 -18.04
C HIS A 67 12.67 -4.00 -17.38
N ALA A 68 13.36 -3.11 -18.09
CA ALA A 68 13.54 -1.72 -17.66
C ALA A 68 12.17 -1.03 -17.60
N LEU A 69 11.87 -0.25 -16.56
CA LEU A 69 10.60 0.47 -16.47
C LEU A 69 10.53 1.69 -17.41
N ALA A 70 11.69 2.21 -17.82
CA ALA A 70 11.83 3.34 -18.72
C ALA A 70 12.93 3.11 -19.76
N VAL A 71 12.79 3.70 -20.94
CA VAL A 71 13.75 3.61 -22.07
C VAL A 71 13.88 4.95 -22.81
N GLY A 72 14.98 5.14 -23.52
CA GLY A 72 15.18 6.29 -24.42
C GLY A 72 15.73 7.56 -23.75
N SER A 73 15.86 8.61 -24.57
CA SER A 73 16.21 9.98 -24.14
C SER A 73 15.41 10.98 -25.00
N PRO A 74 14.39 11.67 -24.46
CA PRO A 74 13.94 11.63 -23.07
C PRO A 74 13.40 10.25 -22.66
N LEU A 75 13.37 9.99 -21.34
CA LEU A 75 12.88 8.73 -20.82
C LEU A 75 11.38 8.61 -21.09
N HIS A 76 10.97 7.50 -21.69
CA HIS A 76 9.58 7.09 -21.89
C HIS A 76 9.29 5.77 -21.17
N ALA A 77 8.07 5.63 -20.66
CA ALA A 77 7.63 4.40 -20.00
C ALA A 77 7.76 3.20 -20.96
N ASN A 78 8.42 2.14 -20.49
CA ASN A 78 8.65 0.93 -21.26
C ASN A 78 7.59 -0.11 -20.89
N LEU A 79 6.39 0.03 -21.43
CA LEU A 79 5.27 -0.85 -21.11
C LEU A 79 5.38 -2.19 -21.85
N VAL A 80 5.25 -3.30 -21.11
CA VAL A 80 5.18 -4.66 -21.64
C VAL A 80 3.74 -5.16 -21.68
N ASP A 81 2.85 -4.37 -22.28
CA ASP A 81 1.42 -4.65 -22.38
C ASP A 81 1.14 -6.10 -22.81
N PHE A 82 0.16 -6.74 -22.18
CA PHE A 82 -0.24 -8.14 -22.42
C PHE A 82 0.85 -9.18 -22.11
N CYS A 83 1.91 -8.82 -21.39
CA CYS A 83 2.92 -9.78 -20.96
C CYS A 83 2.42 -10.70 -19.85
N GLU A 84 2.78 -11.99 -19.93
CA GLU A 84 2.38 -13.01 -18.97
C GLU A 84 3.58 -13.86 -18.53
N ALA A 85 3.64 -14.18 -17.24
CA ALA A 85 4.47 -15.25 -16.69
C ALA A 85 3.58 -16.25 -15.93
N SER A 86 3.61 -17.53 -16.32
CA SER A 86 2.73 -18.53 -15.73
C SER A 86 3.24 -19.97 -15.69
N ASP A 87 2.69 -20.75 -14.75
CA ASP A 87 2.91 -22.20 -14.62
C ASP A 87 4.37 -22.62 -14.40
N LEU A 88 5.10 -21.93 -13.53
CA LEU A 88 6.48 -22.28 -13.21
C LEU A 88 6.86 -21.97 -11.77
N THR A 89 7.95 -22.58 -11.33
CA THR A 89 8.69 -22.17 -10.14
C THR A 89 9.85 -21.27 -10.53
N ILE A 90 10.06 -20.21 -9.76
CA ILE A 90 11.21 -19.34 -9.85
C ILE A 90 12.00 -19.49 -8.56
N ASP A 91 13.23 -19.98 -8.69
CA ASP A 91 14.22 -19.97 -7.62
C ASP A 91 15.07 -18.72 -7.81
N CYS A 92 14.87 -17.73 -6.95
CA CYS A 92 15.62 -16.47 -6.98
C CYS A 92 17.10 -16.67 -6.65
N ASN A 93 17.47 -17.86 -6.17
CA ASN A 93 18.84 -18.27 -5.86
C ASN A 93 19.59 -17.25 -4.99
N PHE A 94 18.89 -16.60 -4.06
CA PHE A 94 19.45 -15.51 -3.27
C PHE A 94 20.64 -15.98 -2.44
N SER A 95 20.50 -17.12 -1.75
CA SER A 95 21.57 -17.72 -0.95
C SER A 95 22.81 -18.11 -1.76
N GLY A 96 22.65 -18.28 -3.08
CA GLY A 96 23.74 -18.57 -4.01
C GLY A 96 24.37 -17.32 -4.65
N GLN A 97 23.81 -16.13 -4.43
CA GLN A 97 24.39 -14.89 -4.93
C GLN A 97 25.64 -14.52 -4.14
N SER A 98 26.68 -14.11 -4.85
CA SER A 98 27.92 -13.61 -4.27
C SER A 98 27.99 -12.08 -4.33
N GLY A 99 28.60 -11.47 -3.30
CA GLY A 99 28.60 -10.01 -3.11
C GLY A 99 27.50 -9.57 -2.16
N GLY A 100 27.86 -8.84 -1.10
CA GLY A 100 26.98 -8.54 0.04
C GLY A 100 25.89 -7.49 -0.21
N ALA A 101 25.53 -7.18 -1.46
CA ALA A 101 24.59 -6.11 -1.78
C ALA A 101 23.65 -6.50 -2.93
N ASN A 102 22.87 -7.56 -2.74
CA ASN A 102 21.90 -8.02 -3.73
C ASN A 102 20.48 -8.03 -3.14
N ALA A 103 19.50 -7.80 -4.01
CA ALA A 103 18.09 -8.10 -3.80
C ALA A 103 17.60 -8.95 -4.98
N CYS A 104 16.95 -10.08 -4.69
CA CYS A 104 16.56 -11.03 -5.73
C CYS A 104 15.06 -11.29 -5.70
N GLY A 105 14.38 -10.71 -6.68
CA GLY A 105 12.98 -10.97 -7.00
C GLY A 105 12.82 -12.05 -8.06
N ALA A 106 11.58 -12.44 -8.30
CA ALA A 106 11.23 -13.44 -9.31
C ALA A 106 10.73 -12.76 -10.59
N VAL A 107 9.70 -11.92 -10.51
CA VAL A 107 9.05 -11.32 -11.68
C VAL A 107 8.78 -9.83 -11.43
N ARG A 108 9.10 -8.98 -12.42
CA ARG A 108 8.70 -7.56 -12.47
C ARG A 108 8.11 -7.21 -13.83
N LEU A 109 6.83 -6.85 -13.88
CA LEU A 109 6.14 -6.43 -15.10
C LEU A 109 5.50 -5.05 -14.90
N MET A 110 5.55 -4.19 -15.92
CA MET A 110 4.80 -2.93 -15.99
C MET A 110 4.10 -2.84 -17.34
N GLY A 111 2.77 -2.78 -17.36
CA GLY A 111 2.01 -2.68 -18.59
C GLY A 111 0.52 -2.92 -18.37
N ASN A 112 -0.28 -2.63 -19.38
CA ASN A 112 -1.71 -2.95 -19.41
C ASN A 112 -1.90 -4.45 -19.55
N HIS A 113 -2.87 -5.01 -18.83
CA HIS A 113 -3.23 -6.44 -18.93
C HIS A 113 -2.06 -7.39 -18.69
N VAL A 114 -1.06 -6.99 -17.90
CA VAL A 114 0.04 -7.88 -17.50
C VAL A 114 -0.42 -8.82 -16.41
N ARG A 115 0.05 -10.07 -16.46
CA ARG A 115 -0.41 -11.13 -15.55
C ARG A 115 0.74 -11.99 -15.04
N ILE A 116 0.80 -12.17 -13.74
CA ILE A 116 1.64 -13.17 -13.08
C ILE A 116 0.71 -14.21 -12.48
N ALA A 117 0.64 -15.40 -13.07
CA ALA A 117 -0.37 -16.39 -12.71
C ALA A 117 0.24 -17.77 -12.43
N ARG A 118 -0.10 -18.39 -11.31
CA ARG A 118 0.40 -19.75 -10.96
C ARG A 118 1.93 -19.84 -10.98
N VAL A 119 2.57 -18.82 -10.42
CA VAL A 119 4.03 -18.78 -10.22
C VAL A 119 4.35 -19.06 -8.76
N LYS A 120 5.27 -20.00 -8.51
CA LYS A 120 5.88 -20.19 -7.19
C LYS A 120 7.22 -19.48 -7.14
N ALA A 121 7.48 -18.65 -6.13
CA ALA A 121 8.77 -18.03 -5.89
C ALA A 121 9.36 -18.50 -4.56
N LYS A 122 10.67 -18.80 -4.56
CA LYS A 122 11.43 -19.22 -3.37
C LYS A 122 12.85 -18.67 -3.36
N ASN A 123 13.49 -18.76 -2.18
CA ASN A 123 14.88 -18.34 -1.96
C ASN A 123 15.12 -16.90 -2.44
N TRP A 124 14.18 -16.02 -2.10
CA TRP A 124 14.21 -14.57 -2.37
C TRP A 124 14.65 -13.81 -1.11
N GLY A 125 14.98 -12.53 -1.26
CA GLY A 125 15.36 -11.68 -0.14
C GLY A 125 16.20 -10.46 -0.55
N SER A 126 16.60 -9.66 0.44
CA SER A 126 17.53 -8.54 0.28
C SER A 126 18.62 -8.57 1.34
N MET A 127 19.87 -8.30 0.92
CA MET A 127 21.03 -8.07 1.78
C MET A 127 21.54 -6.63 1.67
N THR A 128 20.91 -5.81 0.82
CA THR A 128 21.28 -4.41 0.61
C THR A 128 20.47 -3.49 1.51
N GLN A 129 21.10 -2.44 2.01
CA GLN A 129 20.48 -1.42 2.87
C GLN A 129 19.74 -0.33 2.09
N SER A 130 19.74 -0.38 0.75
CA SER A 130 19.24 0.72 -0.10
C SER A 130 18.24 0.29 -1.16
N LYS A 131 17.99 -1.01 -1.31
CA LYS A 131 17.07 -1.52 -2.33
C LYS A 131 16.12 -2.55 -1.70
N PRO A 132 14.79 -2.39 -1.85
CA PRO A 132 13.87 -3.43 -1.46
C PRO A 132 13.93 -4.60 -2.43
N CYS A 133 13.49 -5.76 -1.95
CA CYS A 133 13.22 -6.90 -2.80
C CYS A 133 11.73 -6.92 -3.14
N PHE A 134 11.38 -6.95 -4.42
CA PHE A 134 10.03 -7.30 -4.84
C PHE A 134 10.04 -8.69 -5.45
N VAL A 135 9.34 -9.63 -4.84
CA VAL A 135 9.37 -11.02 -5.31
C VAL A 135 8.53 -11.17 -6.57
N LEU A 136 7.22 -10.91 -6.47
CA LEU A 136 6.33 -10.83 -7.63
C LEU A 136 5.74 -9.41 -7.68
N ALA A 137 6.13 -8.64 -8.69
CA ALA A 137 5.72 -7.26 -8.87
C ALA A 137 4.99 -7.03 -10.18
N VAL A 138 3.80 -6.46 -10.08
CA VAL A 138 3.17 -5.70 -11.17
C VAL A 138 3.27 -4.22 -10.81
N VAL A 139 4.02 -3.47 -11.62
CA VAL A 139 4.16 -2.03 -11.46
C VAL A 139 2.96 -1.37 -12.13
N THR A 140 2.18 -0.64 -11.34
CA THR A 140 0.90 -0.07 -11.73
C THR A 140 1.02 1.39 -12.18
N GLY A 141 2.15 2.02 -11.86
CA GLY A 141 2.50 3.32 -12.41
C GLY A 141 3.97 3.69 -12.21
N ASP A 142 4.48 4.54 -13.10
CA ASP A 142 5.82 5.13 -13.03
C ASP A 142 5.71 6.61 -13.38
N ARG A 143 6.63 7.40 -12.82
CA ARG A 143 6.75 8.83 -13.06
C ARG A 143 8.11 9.23 -13.65
N THR A 144 9.06 8.31 -13.70
CA THR A 144 10.42 8.56 -14.21
C THR A 144 10.40 8.95 -15.69
N ALA A 145 9.36 8.54 -16.41
CA ALA A 145 9.32 8.51 -17.86
C ALA A 145 7.97 8.97 -18.43
N GLU A 146 7.45 10.06 -17.83
CA GLU A 146 6.06 10.54 -17.88
C GLU A 146 5.14 9.81 -16.88
N LEU A 147 3.97 10.39 -16.56
CA LEU A 147 2.97 9.75 -15.68
C LEU A 147 2.31 8.60 -16.46
N ALA A 148 2.85 7.39 -16.29
CA ALA A 148 2.28 6.17 -16.85
C ALA A 148 1.35 5.54 -15.83
N GLU A 149 0.06 5.43 -16.16
CA GLU A 149 -0.93 4.65 -15.41
C GLU A 149 -1.29 3.42 -16.24
N VAL A 150 -1.20 2.22 -15.66
CA VAL A 150 -1.60 0.99 -16.36
C VAL A 150 -2.94 0.49 -15.86
N PHE A 151 -3.61 -0.32 -16.68
CA PHE A 151 -4.92 -0.90 -16.37
C PHE A 151 -4.84 -2.43 -16.28
N ASP A 152 -5.59 -3.02 -15.34
CA ASP A 152 -5.82 -4.48 -15.26
C ASP A 152 -4.52 -5.31 -15.14
N ALA A 153 -3.56 -4.80 -14.36
CA ALA A 153 -2.33 -5.50 -14.03
C ALA A 153 -2.54 -6.34 -12.76
N GLY A 154 -2.19 -7.62 -12.76
CA GLY A 154 -2.50 -8.47 -11.62
C GLY A 154 -1.65 -9.70 -11.37
N ILE A 155 -1.74 -10.16 -10.12
CA ILE A 155 -1.06 -11.33 -9.60
C ILE A 155 -2.12 -12.30 -9.07
N GLU A 156 -2.08 -13.56 -9.48
CA GLU A 156 -3.09 -14.53 -9.06
C GLU A 156 -2.64 -15.99 -8.99
N GLY A 157 -3.16 -16.72 -8.00
CA GLY A 157 -2.84 -18.14 -7.85
C GLY A 157 -1.36 -18.41 -7.59
N CYS A 158 -0.62 -17.41 -7.11
CA CYS A 158 0.83 -17.49 -6.91
C CYS A 158 1.18 -17.97 -5.50
N ILE A 159 2.39 -18.51 -5.34
CA ILE A 159 2.92 -19.02 -4.08
C ILE A 159 4.25 -18.30 -3.82
N VAL A 160 4.42 -17.64 -2.68
CA VAL A 160 5.70 -17.02 -2.29
C VAL A 160 6.10 -17.55 -0.92
N VAL A 161 7.14 -18.37 -0.89
CA VAL A 161 7.54 -19.14 0.30
C VAL A 161 9.06 -19.18 0.42
N GLU A 162 9.56 -19.75 1.52
CA GLU A 162 10.98 -20.04 1.71
C GLU A 162 11.87 -18.81 1.42
N PRO A 163 11.67 -17.67 2.12
CA PRO A 163 12.65 -16.59 2.08
C PRO A 163 14.03 -17.14 2.44
N ALA A 164 15.08 -16.55 1.86
CA ALA A 164 16.44 -17.00 2.12
C ALA A 164 16.85 -16.74 3.59
N VAL A 165 17.50 -17.74 4.20
CA VAL A 165 17.84 -17.80 5.63
C VAL A 165 18.81 -16.70 6.08
N PHE A 166 19.67 -16.20 5.17
CA PHE A 166 20.65 -15.15 5.44
C PHE A 166 20.17 -13.74 5.07
N SER A 167 18.86 -13.58 4.86
CA SER A 167 18.31 -12.25 4.73
C SER A 167 18.28 -11.58 6.10
N TYR A 168 19.43 -11.06 6.55
CA TYR A 168 19.41 -9.87 7.40
C TYR A 168 18.78 -8.78 6.53
N ASN A 169 17.44 -8.78 6.46
CA ASN A 169 16.63 -7.87 5.67
C ASN A 169 16.84 -6.48 6.24
N THR A 170 17.98 -5.89 5.93
CA THR A 170 18.31 -4.50 6.24
C THR A 170 17.39 -3.54 5.49
N TYR A 171 16.66 -4.06 4.50
CA TYR A 171 15.61 -3.36 3.77
C TYR A 171 14.39 -4.28 3.55
N PRO A 172 13.17 -3.73 3.45
CA PRO A 172 11.95 -4.51 3.27
C PRO A 172 11.96 -5.42 2.04
N SER A 173 11.32 -6.56 2.21
CA SER A 173 10.95 -7.46 1.12
C SER A 173 9.44 -7.48 0.96
N PHE A 174 8.98 -7.29 -0.26
CA PHE A 174 7.57 -7.31 -0.64
C PHE A 174 7.31 -8.59 -1.44
N ALA A 175 6.52 -9.51 -0.87
CA ALA A 175 6.26 -10.79 -1.52
C ALA A 175 5.38 -10.61 -2.76
N LEU A 176 4.21 -9.99 -2.60
CA LEU A 176 3.29 -9.68 -3.68
C LEU A 176 3.06 -8.16 -3.73
N TYR A 177 3.47 -7.55 -4.83
CA TYR A 177 3.46 -6.10 -4.99
C TYR A 177 2.67 -5.68 -6.23
N ALA A 178 1.62 -4.89 -6.02
CA ALA A 178 0.90 -4.19 -7.07
C ALA A 178 0.93 -2.68 -6.77
N GLY A 179 1.85 -1.95 -7.37
CA GLY A 179 2.04 -0.54 -7.01
C GLY A 179 3.04 0.22 -7.87
N ALA A 180 3.43 1.39 -7.39
CA ALA A 180 4.39 2.30 -8.01
C ALA A 180 5.76 1.70 -8.38
N ALA A 181 6.47 2.37 -9.28
CA ALA A 181 7.93 2.35 -9.26
C ALA A 181 8.45 2.97 -7.94
N GLU A 182 9.54 2.46 -7.36
CA GLU A 182 10.08 2.81 -6.03
C GLU A 182 10.48 4.29 -5.79
N SER A 183 10.22 5.22 -6.70
CA SER A 183 10.70 6.60 -6.58
C SER A 183 9.84 7.42 -5.61
N THR A 184 10.34 7.60 -4.39
CA THR A 184 9.77 8.50 -3.36
C THR A 184 10.13 9.97 -3.55
N ALA A 185 10.91 10.33 -4.59
CA ALA A 185 11.56 11.63 -4.68
C ALA A 185 10.63 12.76 -5.17
N THR A 186 9.39 12.46 -5.54
CA THR A 186 8.48 13.46 -6.11
C THR A 186 7.07 13.32 -5.56
N ASN A 187 6.29 14.40 -5.48
CA ASN A 187 4.93 14.30 -4.96
C ASN A 187 3.93 13.67 -5.93
N ALA A 188 4.23 13.50 -7.22
CA ALA A 188 3.21 12.98 -8.13
C ALA A 188 3.16 11.48 -8.11
N GLU A 189 1.93 10.98 -8.08
CA GLU A 189 1.61 9.57 -8.03
C GLU A 189 0.84 9.21 -9.30
N ALA A 190 1.28 8.17 -9.99
CA ALA A 190 0.48 7.57 -11.06
C ALA A 190 -0.50 6.57 -10.41
N TYR A 191 -1.77 6.59 -10.78
CA TYR A 191 -2.75 5.66 -10.22
C TYR A 191 -3.14 4.59 -11.23
N GLY A 192 -2.55 3.41 -11.12
CA GLY A 192 -2.97 2.26 -11.91
C GLY A 192 -4.42 1.88 -11.61
N LYS A 193 -5.13 1.40 -12.63
CA LYS A 193 -6.58 1.21 -12.61
C LYS A 193 -6.91 -0.28 -12.58
N ALA A 194 -7.72 -0.67 -11.60
CA ALA A 194 -8.12 -2.03 -11.32
C ALA A 194 -6.98 -3.05 -11.13
N PRO A 195 -5.87 -2.74 -10.44
CA PRO A 195 -4.87 -3.76 -10.15
C PRO A 195 -5.39 -4.77 -9.13
N PHE A 196 -4.92 -6.02 -9.20
CA PHE A 196 -5.39 -7.06 -8.30
C PHE A 196 -4.30 -8.02 -7.80
N ILE A 197 -4.47 -8.49 -6.56
CA ILE A 197 -3.72 -9.61 -5.97
C ILE A 197 -4.76 -10.60 -5.43
N ARG A 198 -4.86 -11.80 -6.01
CA ARG A 198 -5.92 -12.74 -5.59
C ARG A 198 -5.54 -14.21 -5.56
N ASN A 199 -6.15 -14.95 -4.64
CA ASN A 199 -6.01 -16.40 -4.53
C ASN A 199 -4.54 -16.84 -4.39
N CYS A 200 -3.69 -16.03 -3.79
CA CYS A 200 -2.27 -16.33 -3.59
C CYS A 200 -2.01 -16.88 -2.18
N PHE A 201 -0.87 -17.54 -2.02
CA PHE A 201 -0.33 -18.00 -0.74
C PHE A 201 1.03 -17.35 -0.48
N VAL A 202 1.23 -16.79 0.71
CA VAL A 202 2.50 -16.22 1.15
C VAL A 202 2.88 -16.78 2.53
N ASP A 203 4.12 -17.23 2.67
CA ASP A 203 4.71 -17.57 3.97
C ASP A 203 6.11 -16.92 4.08
N CYS A 204 6.27 -16.01 5.05
CA CYS A 204 7.55 -15.31 5.28
C CYS A 204 8.43 -15.99 6.34
N GLY A 205 8.06 -17.18 6.84
CA GLY A 205 8.85 -17.96 7.79
C GLY A 205 8.77 -17.54 9.25
N GLY A 206 8.30 -16.32 9.57
CA GLY A 206 8.11 -15.87 10.94
C GLY A 206 7.66 -14.40 11.08
N PRO A 207 6.93 -14.03 12.16
CA PRO A 207 6.52 -12.66 12.44
C PRO A 207 7.59 -11.79 13.14
N SER A 208 8.75 -12.36 13.48
CA SER A 208 9.77 -11.69 14.30
C SER A 208 10.45 -10.48 13.63
N GLU A 209 10.97 -9.56 14.45
CA GLU A 209 11.52 -8.26 14.04
C GLU A 209 12.69 -8.29 13.04
N GLY A 210 13.33 -9.46 12.84
CA GLY A 210 14.49 -9.61 11.93
C GLY A 210 14.16 -9.66 10.44
N HIS A 211 12.92 -10.01 10.06
CA HIS A 211 12.49 -10.04 8.66
C HIS A 211 11.36 -9.03 8.43
N ASP A 212 11.69 -7.88 7.83
CA ASP A 212 10.68 -6.92 7.35
C ASP A 212 10.04 -7.44 6.05
N CYS A 213 9.22 -8.49 6.19
CA CYS A 213 8.40 -9.03 5.12
C CYS A 213 7.05 -8.31 5.07
N ARG A 214 6.70 -7.82 3.88
CA ARG A 214 5.43 -7.22 3.53
C ARG A 214 4.74 -8.16 2.54
N ALA A 215 3.83 -9.00 3.03
CA ALA A 215 3.30 -10.11 2.24
C ALA A 215 2.45 -9.62 1.06
N LEU A 216 1.49 -8.74 1.33
CA LEU A 216 0.66 -8.09 0.32
C LEU A 216 0.97 -6.59 0.32
N SER A 217 1.09 -5.99 -0.86
CA SER A 217 1.26 -4.54 -1.01
C SER A 217 0.47 -4.06 -2.22
N MET A 218 -0.39 -3.08 -2.01
CA MET A 218 -1.25 -2.51 -3.04
C MET A 218 -1.26 -0.99 -2.86
N GLY A 219 -0.72 -0.24 -3.80
CA GLY A 219 -0.68 1.23 -3.73
C GLY A 219 -0.70 1.88 -5.09
N TRP A 220 -0.81 3.22 -5.12
CA TRP A 220 -0.91 3.96 -6.38
C TRP A 220 -1.98 3.37 -7.28
N CYS A 221 -3.17 3.16 -6.71
CA CYS A 221 -4.25 2.48 -7.40
C CYS A 221 -5.60 3.20 -7.29
N ARG A 222 -6.43 2.93 -8.29
CA ARG A 222 -7.88 3.16 -8.34
C ARG A 222 -8.52 1.81 -8.61
N GLY A 223 -9.44 1.35 -7.78
CA GLY A 223 -10.07 0.05 -7.90
C GLY A 223 -9.18 -1.13 -7.53
N GLY A 224 -8.25 -0.95 -6.58
CA GLY A 224 -7.36 -2.03 -6.15
C GLY A 224 -8.13 -3.18 -5.48
N ILE A 225 -7.85 -4.43 -5.83
CA ILE A 225 -8.50 -5.61 -5.24
C ILE A 225 -7.44 -6.53 -4.60
N VAL A 226 -7.63 -6.84 -3.32
CA VAL A 226 -6.84 -7.84 -2.59
C VAL A 226 -7.80 -8.88 -2.02
N GLU A 227 -7.90 -10.04 -2.66
CA GLU A 227 -8.94 -11.02 -2.29
C GLU A 227 -8.53 -12.50 -2.29
N GLY A 228 -9.10 -13.30 -1.39
CA GLY A 228 -8.91 -14.75 -1.41
C GLY A 228 -7.50 -15.21 -1.09
N ASN A 229 -6.63 -14.34 -0.56
CA ASN A 229 -5.24 -14.67 -0.28
C ASN A 229 -5.08 -15.34 1.09
N GLN A 230 -4.03 -16.15 1.23
CA GLN A 230 -3.59 -16.74 2.48
C GLN A 230 -2.19 -16.24 2.81
N VAL A 231 -2.02 -15.69 4.00
CA VAL A 231 -0.77 -15.04 4.42
C VAL A 231 -0.35 -15.53 5.80
N HIS A 232 0.80 -16.17 5.87
CA HIS A 232 1.28 -16.87 7.05
C HIS A 232 2.63 -16.32 7.52
N ASN A 233 2.82 -16.33 8.85
CA ASN A 233 4.11 -16.13 9.51
C ASN A 233 4.86 -14.89 8.99
N THR A 234 4.25 -13.71 9.11
CA THR A 234 4.83 -12.47 8.59
C THR A 234 4.65 -11.31 9.54
N LYS A 235 5.54 -10.32 9.45
CA LYS A 235 5.39 -9.06 10.18
C LYS A 235 4.16 -8.30 9.66
N TYR A 236 4.11 -8.04 8.36
CA TYR A 236 3.00 -7.31 7.74
C TYR A 236 2.26 -8.19 6.74
N GLY A 237 1.04 -8.58 7.10
CA GLY A 237 0.13 -9.38 6.28
C GLY A 237 -0.35 -8.62 5.05
N GLY A 238 -0.70 -7.36 5.23
CA GLY A 238 -1.03 -6.42 4.17
C GLY A 238 -2.49 -6.46 3.67
N PRO A 239 -2.85 -5.61 2.68
CA PRO A 239 -1.94 -4.75 1.95
C PRO A 239 -1.22 -3.76 2.86
N PHE A 240 0.10 -3.67 2.68
CA PHE A 240 0.97 -2.72 3.37
C PHE A 240 1.29 -1.54 2.45
N LEU A 241 1.31 -0.31 2.98
CA LEU A 241 1.92 0.85 2.32
C LEU A 241 2.43 1.89 3.33
N ASP A 242 3.52 2.56 2.98
CA ASP A 242 4.14 3.67 3.75
C ASP A 242 4.50 4.91 2.91
N LYS A 243 4.43 4.80 1.58
CA LYS A 243 5.05 5.78 0.65
C LYS A 243 4.14 6.19 -0.51
N ALA A 244 2.87 5.79 -0.46
CA ALA A 244 1.97 5.88 -1.60
C ALA A 244 0.52 6.05 -1.15
N SER A 245 -0.21 6.95 -1.79
CA SER A 245 -1.66 7.09 -1.62
C SER A 245 -2.42 6.01 -2.38
N ILE A 246 -3.66 5.79 -1.96
CA ILE A 246 -4.65 4.93 -2.60
C ILE A 246 -5.92 5.75 -2.81
N ARG A 247 -6.54 5.62 -3.99
CA ARG A 247 -7.88 6.17 -4.22
C ARG A 247 -8.93 5.24 -3.65
N ASP A 248 -8.94 4.00 -4.09
CA ASP A 248 -9.91 3.03 -3.60
C ASP A 248 -9.34 1.61 -3.63
N VAL A 249 -9.59 0.89 -2.54
CA VAL A 249 -9.13 -0.49 -2.36
C VAL A 249 -10.18 -1.34 -1.65
N ILE A 250 -10.33 -2.57 -2.12
CA ILE A 250 -11.15 -3.61 -1.50
C ILE A 250 -10.21 -4.71 -1.01
N VAL A 251 -10.28 -5.02 0.29
CA VAL A 251 -9.54 -6.09 0.94
C VAL A 251 -10.55 -7.08 1.50
N ARG A 252 -10.72 -8.23 0.84
CA ARG A 252 -11.79 -9.16 1.23
C ARG A 252 -11.44 -10.63 1.19
N ASN A 253 -12.09 -11.40 2.05
CA ASN A 253 -11.98 -12.87 2.04
C ASN A 253 -10.52 -13.37 2.09
N ASN A 254 -9.64 -12.66 2.79
CA ASN A 254 -8.26 -13.10 3.01
C ASN A 254 -8.15 -13.81 4.37
N TYR A 255 -7.21 -14.75 4.46
CA TYR A 255 -6.86 -15.45 5.69
C TYR A 255 -5.43 -15.10 6.09
N TYR A 256 -5.28 -14.39 7.21
CA TYR A 256 -3.99 -14.02 7.78
C TYR A 256 -3.75 -14.86 9.02
N ARG A 257 -2.62 -15.54 9.09
CA ARG A 257 -2.25 -16.39 10.23
C ARG A 257 -0.87 -16.02 10.77
N ASN A 258 -0.79 -15.87 12.08
CA ASN A 258 0.46 -15.57 12.77
C ASN A 258 1.11 -14.29 12.19
N VAL A 259 0.33 -13.21 12.13
CA VAL A 259 0.77 -11.91 11.61
C VAL A 259 0.89 -10.87 12.72
N VAL A 260 1.88 -9.98 12.65
CA VAL A 260 1.94 -8.85 13.60
C VAL A 260 0.86 -7.83 13.24
N LYS A 261 0.76 -7.46 11.95
CA LYS A 261 -0.35 -6.65 11.45
C LYS A 261 -1.00 -7.28 10.22
N GLY A 262 -2.32 -7.24 10.12
CA GLY A 262 -3.05 -7.65 8.92
C GLY A 262 -2.98 -6.56 7.85
N PRO A 263 -4.12 -6.04 7.32
CA PRO A 263 -4.12 -4.81 6.53
C PRO A 263 -3.53 -3.63 7.31
N PHE A 264 -2.50 -2.98 6.75
CA PHE A 264 -1.79 -1.90 7.43
C PHE A 264 -1.39 -0.78 6.46
N TRP A 265 -1.97 0.40 6.64
CA TRP A 265 -1.55 1.61 5.93
C TRP A 265 -0.82 2.52 6.90
N ASP A 266 0.50 2.56 6.79
CA ASP A 266 1.39 3.44 7.53
C ASP A 266 1.50 4.81 6.82
N LEU A 267 0.36 5.48 6.68
CA LEU A 267 0.22 6.69 5.86
C LEU A 267 -0.05 7.92 6.74
N GLY A 268 -0.52 9.01 6.13
CA GLY A 268 -0.54 10.33 6.77
C GLY A 268 0.83 10.98 6.90
N VAL A 269 1.88 10.34 6.39
CA VAL A 269 3.19 10.97 6.20
C VAL A 269 3.04 12.21 5.30
N LEU A 270 3.68 13.30 5.72
CA LEU A 270 3.79 14.51 4.93
C LEU A 270 4.96 14.40 3.95
N ASN A 271 4.69 14.60 2.66
CA ASN A 271 5.67 14.52 1.60
C ASN A 271 5.82 15.85 0.83
N PRO A 272 7.04 16.37 0.62
CA PRO A 272 8.28 15.97 1.29
C PRO A 272 8.24 16.29 2.78
N THR A 273 9.17 15.73 3.56
CA THR A 273 9.28 15.96 5.01
C THR A 273 9.40 17.45 5.36
N THR A 274 10.08 18.22 4.52
CA THR A 274 10.19 19.68 4.63
C THR A 274 9.12 20.35 3.78
N ALA A 275 8.32 21.24 4.36
CA ALA A 275 7.27 21.94 3.61
C ALA A 275 7.81 22.76 2.44
N MET A 276 7.10 22.71 1.32
CA MET A 276 7.39 23.53 0.15
C MET A 276 6.77 24.92 0.35
N THR A 277 7.58 25.98 0.28
CA THR A 277 7.11 27.36 0.37
C THR A 277 6.26 27.72 -0.85
N LEU A 278 5.15 28.40 -0.60
CA LEU A 278 4.28 28.97 -1.62
C LEU A 278 4.59 30.47 -1.78
N SER A 279 4.64 30.94 -3.03
CA SER A 279 4.81 32.38 -3.33
C SER A 279 3.52 33.16 -3.08
N SER A 280 2.37 32.53 -3.27
CA SER A 280 1.07 33.11 -2.97
C SER A 280 0.06 32.05 -2.54
N LEU A 281 -0.87 32.47 -1.71
CA LEU A 281 -2.07 31.72 -1.39
C LEU A 281 -3.21 32.72 -1.21
N VAL A 282 -4.07 32.78 -2.22
CA VAL A 282 -5.10 33.82 -2.37
C VAL A 282 -6.48 33.21 -2.44
N ARG A 283 -7.51 33.96 -2.05
CA ARG A 283 -8.89 33.57 -2.38
C ARG A 283 -9.13 33.84 -3.87
N ASP A 284 -9.52 32.83 -4.62
CA ASP A 284 -9.72 32.92 -6.07
C ASP A 284 -11.18 33.28 -6.39
N THR A 285 -11.51 34.56 -6.19
CA THR A 285 -12.87 35.08 -6.45
C THR A 285 -13.24 35.10 -7.94
N THR A 286 -12.24 34.95 -8.82
CA THR A 286 -12.46 34.86 -10.28
C THR A 286 -12.96 33.46 -10.65
N TYR A 287 -12.40 32.42 -10.03
CA TYR A 287 -12.85 31.04 -10.20
C TYR A 287 -14.13 30.74 -9.39
N ASP A 288 -14.23 31.27 -8.18
CA ASP A 288 -15.35 31.05 -7.25
C ASP A 288 -15.78 32.35 -6.58
N ALA A 289 -16.88 32.93 -7.05
CA ALA A 289 -17.43 34.20 -6.55
C ALA A 289 -17.78 34.17 -5.06
N THR A 290 -17.91 33.00 -4.43
CA THR A 290 -18.16 32.89 -2.98
C THR A 290 -16.91 33.13 -2.13
N GLY A 291 -15.72 33.19 -2.74
CA GLY A 291 -14.44 33.38 -2.05
C GLY A 291 -13.98 32.15 -1.26
N LYS A 292 -14.64 31.00 -1.43
CA LYS A 292 -14.33 29.76 -0.69
C LYS A 292 -13.31 28.87 -1.40
N THR A 293 -12.76 29.29 -2.53
CA THR A 293 -11.69 28.57 -3.22
C THR A 293 -10.38 29.30 -3.05
N ALA A 294 -9.35 28.57 -2.61
CA ALA A 294 -8.00 29.08 -2.53
C ALA A 294 -7.23 28.71 -3.80
N LEU A 295 -6.42 29.63 -4.31
CA LEU A 295 -5.40 29.36 -5.34
C LEU A 295 -4.02 29.49 -4.70
N ALA A 296 -3.30 28.37 -4.65
CA ALA A 296 -1.93 28.30 -4.18
C ALA A 296 -0.98 28.36 -5.38
N THR A 297 0.09 29.16 -5.28
CA THR A 297 1.16 29.21 -6.28
C THR A 297 2.50 28.94 -5.60
N THR A 298 3.30 28.01 -6.14
CA THR A 298 4.65 27.73 -5.63
C THR A 298 5.63 28.85 -5.99
N VAL A 299 6.85 28.81 -5.45
CA VAL A 299 7.89 29.81 -5.77
C VAL A 299 8.44 29.59 -7.18
N GLY A 300 8.40 30.63 -8.01
CA GLY A 300 8.87 30.58 -9.39
C GLY A 300 8.05 29.62 -10.26
N SER A 301 8.73 28.73 -10.98
CA SER A 301 8.14 27.67 -11.80
C SER A 301 8.27 26.28 -11.17
N ALA A 302 8.51 26.19 -9.86
CA ALA A 302 8.66 24.92 -9.17
C ALA A 302 7.35 24.11 -9.25
N SER A 303 7.41 22.87 -9.72
CA SER A 303 6.24 22.02 -9.78
C SER A 303 5.81 21.58 -8.36
N HIS A 304 4.52 21.64 -8.04
CA HIS A 304 4.00 21.08 -6.77
C HIS A 304 3.69 19.58 -6.89
N ASP A 305 3.58 19.08 -8.11
CA ASP A 305 3.40 17.65 -8.42
C ASP A 305 2.12 17.02 -7.85
N LEU A 306 1.13 17.83 -7.53
CA LEU A 306 -0.18 17.37 -7.03
C LEU A 306 -1.13 17.11 -8.20
N GLN A 307 -2.08 16.20 -8.00
CA GLN A 307 -3.19 15.95 -8.92
C GLN A 307 -4.54 16.23 -8.25
N VAL A 308 -5.59 16.41 -9.08
CA VAL A 308 -6.97 16.52 -8.58
C VAL A 308 -7.34 15.29 -7.74
N GLY A 309 -8.00 15.53 -6.62
CA GLY A 309 -8.36 14.54 -5.62
C GLY A 309 -7.28 14.27 -4.58
N GLU A 310 -6.01 14.63 -4.82
CA GLU A 310 -4.95 14.42 -3.82
C GLU A 310 -5.15 15.31 -2.59
N ARG A 311 -4.54 14.91 -1.48
CA ARG A 311 -4.58 15.71 -0.25
C ARG A 311 -3.32 16.54 -0.09
N VAL A 312 -3.52 17.76 0.37
CA VAL A 312 -2.46 18.72 0.66
C VAL A 312 -2.70 19.32 2.04
N LYS A 313 -1.66 19.30 2.87
CA LYS A 313 -1.58 20.07 4.10
C LYS A 313 -1.06 21.45 3.76
N VAL A 314 -1.82 22.47 4.11
CA VAL A 314 -1.42 23.87 4.00
C VAL A 314 -1.14 24.40 5.40
N THR A 315 0.07 24.94 5.56
CA THR A 315 0.53 25.61 6.78
C THR A 315 0.85 27.05 6.46
N ALA A 316 0.61 27.96 7.40
CA ALA A 316 0.92 29.39 7.22
C ALA A 316 1.11 30.06 8.58
N SER A 317 1.67 31.27 8.59
CA SER A 317 1.86 32.06 9.81
C SER A 317 0.58 32.28 10.62
N ASP A 318 0.70 32.62 11.89
CA ASP A 318 -0.45 32.90 12.77
C ASP A 318 -1.31 34.08 12.32
N LEU A 319 -0.77 34.97 11.48
CA LEU A 319 -1.52 36.06 10.85
C LEU A 319 -2.43 35.60 9.70
N THR A 320 -2.27 34.37 9.21
CA THR A 320 -3.11 33.81 8.16
C THR A 320 -4.47 33.38 8.70
N PRO A 321 -5.58 33.77 8.03
CA PRO A 321 -6.92 33.30 8.39
C PRO A 321 -6.98 31.77 8.52
N PRO A 322 -7.61 31.22 9.58
CA PRO A 322 -7.68 29.77 9.80
C PRO A 322 -8.26 28.97 8.63
N ALA A 323 -9.10 29.58 7.80
CA ALA A 323 -9.75 28.93 6.66
C ALA A 323 -8.78 28.39 5.59
N PHE A 324 -7.55 28.92 5.51
CA PHE A 324 -6.50 28.43 4.62
C PHE A 324 -5.66 27.28 5.21
N LYS A 325 -5.77 27.02 6.52
CA LYS A 325 -4.87 26.10 7.22
C LYS A 325 -5.52 24.72 7.34
N GLY A 326 -4.69 23.68 7.25
CA GLY A 326 -5.10 22.31 7.49
C GLY A 326 -4.97 21.40 6.28
N VAL A 327 -5.68 20.27 6.27
CA VAL A 327 -5.68 19.28 5.20
C VAL A 327 -6.85 19.52 4.26
N PHE A 328 -6.57 19.59 2.97
CA PHE A 328 -7.56 19.84 1.92
C PHE A 328 -7.42 18.86 0.78
N VAL A 329 -8.51 18.62 0.07
CA VAL A 329 -8.51 17.91 -1.21
C VAL A 329 -8.28 18.91 -2.34
N VAL A 330 -7.30 18.64 -3.19
CA VAL A 330 -7.02 19.41 -4.41
C VAL A 330 -8.20 19.26 -5.36
N SER A 331 -8.85 20.37 -5.68
CA SER A 331 -10.03 20.40 -6.56
C SER A 331 -9.69 20.67 -8.02
N ASP A 332 -8.57 21.35 -8.28
CA ASP A 332 -8.14 21.75 -9.62
C ASP A 332 -6.63 22.01 -9.66
N VAL A 333 -6.00 21.84 -10.84
CA VAL A 333 -4.57 22.06 -11.09
C VAL A 333 -4.42 22.90 -12.37
N PRO A 334 -4.61 24.23 -12.31
CA PRO A 334 -4.57 25.08 -13.51
C PRO A 334 -3.20 25.18 -14.17
N ALA A 335 -2.11 24.94 -13.44
CA ALA A 335 -0.74 24.90 -13.96
C ALA A 335 0.14 24.00 -13.08
N THR A 336 1.33 23.60 -13.54
CA THR A 336 2.25 22.75 -12.75
C THR A 336 2.72 23.39 -11.46
N ASN A 337 2.68 24.73 -11.37
CA ASN A 337 3.04 25.52 -10.20
C ASN A 337 1.82 26.08 -9.46
N GLN A 338 0.59 25.66 -9.82
CA GLN A 338 -0.65 26.16 -9.22
C GLN A 338 -1.68 25.06 -8.97
N PHE A 339 -2.26 25.08 -7.77
CA PHE A 339 -3.39 24.21 -7.44
C PHE A 339 -4.48 24.98 -6.69
N ARG A 340 -5.70 24.46 -6.75
CA ARG A 340 -6.85 24.97 -5.99
C ARG A 340 -7.36 23.94 -5.01
N TYR A 341 -7.93 24.45 -3.92
CA TYR A 341 -8.70 23.67 -2.97
C TYR A 341 -9.84 24.49 -2.38
N ARG A 342 -10.83 23.81 -1.81
CA ARG A 342 -12.00 24.44 -1.20
C ARG A 342 -11.80 24.65 0.31
N MET A 343 -11.93 25.89 0.75
CA MET A 343 -11.95 26.32 2.15
C MET A 343 -13.35 26.16 2.76
N VAL A 344 -13.42 26.13 4.09
CA VAL A 344 -14.69 26.01 4.83
C VAL A 344 -15.53 27.29 4.77
N SER A 345 -14.84 28.44 4.73
CA SER A 345 -15.43 29.79 4.70
C SER A 345 -14.56 30.75 3.88
N ASP A 346 -15.10 31.90 3.47
CA ASP A 346 -14.30 32.99 2.89
C ASP A 346 -13.37 33.56 3.99
N PRO A 347 -12.05 33.59 3.77
CA PRO A 347 -11.09 34.11 4.73
C PRO A 347 -11.11 35.64 4.87
N GLY A 348 -11.77 36.38 3.98
CA GLY A 348 -11.83 37.85 4.00
C GLY A 348 -10.56 38.55 3.48
N SER A 349 -9.41 37.87 3.53
CA SER A 349 -8.10 38.34 3.07
C SER A 349 -7.25 37.17 2.52
N ASN A 350 -6.08 37.47 1.98
CA ASN A 350 -5.12 36.47 1.50
C ASN A 350 -4.21 35.98 2.65
N ALA A 351 -3.58 34.82 2.48
CA ALA A 351 -2.65 34.27 3.46
C ALA A 351 -1.25 34.93 3.41
N ALA A 352 -0.52 34.84 4.53
CA ALA A 352 0.85 35.31 4.67
C ALA A 352 1.79 34.14 4.99
N THR A 353 2.94 34.10 4.30
CA THR A 353 3.97 33.03 4.40
C THR A 353 3.42 31.60 4.32
N PRO A 354 2.64 31.27 3.27
CA PRO A 354 2.07 29.93 3.10
C PRO A 354 3.13 28.88 2.70
N ALA A 355 2.91 27.64 3.11
CA ALA A 355 3.66 26.47 2.69
C ALA A 355 2.72 25.26 2.56
N MET A 356 3.14 24.28 1.78
CA MET A 356 2.37 23.06 1.51
C MET A 356 3.19 21.78 1.66
N GLN A 357 2.50 20.69 1.99
CA GLN A 357 3.00 19.32 1.92
C GLN A 357 1.90 18.41 1.41
N LYS A 358 2.21 17.44 0.57
CA LYS A 358 1.27 16.38 0.22
C LYS A 358 0.98 15.52 1.45
N VAL A 359 -0.27 15.08 1.61
CA VAL A 359 -0.67 14.11 2.63
C VAL A 359 -0.94 12.79 1.94
N LEU A 360 -0.15 11.77 2.27
CA LEU A 360 -0.39 10.42 1.77
C LEU A 360 -1.55 9.78 2.54
N GLY A 361 -2.43 9.05 1.86
CA GLY A 361 -3.59 8.47 2.53
C GLY A 361 -4.41 7.55 1.65
N VAL A 362 -5.57 7.13 2.16
CA VAL A 362 -6.51 6.26 1.47
C VAL A 362 -7.83 7.00 1.30
N ASP A 363 -8.31 7.23 0.07
CA ASP A 363 -9.60 7.92 -0.09
C ASP A 363 -10.77 7.02 0.28
N GLN A 364 -10.77 5.77 -0.16
CA GLN A 364 -11.80 4.78 0.15
C GLN A 364 -11.17 3.42 0.45
N ALA A 365 -11.57 2.79 1.54
CA ALA A 365 -11.19 1.41 1.88
C ALA A 365 -12.43 0.61 2.28
N LEU A 366 -12.59 -0.58 1.69
CA LEU A 366 -13.52 -1.61 2.15
C LEU A 366 -12.72 -2.83 2.61
N ILE A 367 -12.86 -3.19 3.88
CA ILE A 367 -12.14 -4.30 4.50
C ILE A 367 -13.18 -5.26 5.08
N GLU A 368 -13.42 -6.38 4.41
CA GLU A 368 -14.52 -7.27 4.77
C GLU A 368 -14.25 -8.76 4.66
N LEU A 369 -14.95 -9.57 5.45
CA LEU A 369 -14.89 -11.04 5.35
C LEU A 369 -13.48 -11.63 5.53
N ASN A 370 -12.55 -10.89 6.13
CA ASN A 370 -11.21 -11.40 6.39
C ASN A 370 -11.19 -12.17 7.71
N THR A 371 -10.34 -13.19 7.79
CA THR A 371 -10.00 -13.85 9.06
C THR A 371 -8.56 -13.52 9.38
N ILE A 372 -8.31 -12.92 10.56
CA ILE A 372 -6.99 -12.46 10.98
C ILE A 372 -6.64 -13.11 12.32
N GLU A 373 -5.55 -13.88 12.33
CA GLU A 373 -4.95 -14.46 13.53
C GLU A 373 -3.65 -13.74 13.84
N LEU A 374 -3.67 -12.94 14.91
CA LEU A 374 -2.51 -12.18 15.36
C LEU A 374 -1.44 -13.11 15.96
N ALA A 375 -0.18 -12.81 15.67
CA ALA A 375 0.98 -13.48 16.26
C ALA A 375 1.04 -13.25 17.78
N SER A 376 1.39 -14.28 18.56
CA SER A 376 1.69 -14.11 19.99
C SER A 376 3.11 -13.56 20.20
N ASP A 377 3.40 -13.05 21.40
CA ASP A 377 4.77 -12.70 21.84
C ASP A 377 5.51 -11.65 20.97
N VAL A 378 4.74 -10.78 20.29
CA VAL A 378 5.23 -9.65 19.49
C VAL A 378 4.72 -8.33 20.05
N SER A 379 5.45 -7.25 19.79
CA SER A 379 5.05 -5.89 20.19
C SER A 379 4.05 -5.28 19.20
N ASP A 380 3.06 -4.54 19.72
CA ASP A 380 2.06 -3.78 18.95
C ASP A 380 1.37 -4.56 17.79
N PRO A 381 0.85 -5.77 18.05
CA PRO A 381 0.08 -6.50 17.05
C PRO A 381 -1.29 -5.86 16.82
N VAL A 382 -1.60 -5.55 15.56
CA VAL A 382 -2.85 -4.86 15.19
C VAL A 382 -3.49 -5.52 13.97
N ALA A 383 -4.71 -6.03 14.09
CA ALA A 383 -5.29 -6.81 12.99
C ALA A 383 -5.61 -5.94 11.76
N ILE A 384 -6.22 -4.77 11.96
CA ILE A 384 -6.42 -3.76 10.90
C ILE A 384 -5.96 -2.41 11.41
N HIS A 385 -5.00 -1.80 10.71
CA HIS A 385 -4.38 -0.54 11.13
C HIS A 385 -4.36 0.49 9.99
N LEU A 386 -4.94 1.66 10.23
CA LEU A 386 -4.74 2.86 9.41
C LEU A 386 -4.06 3.89 10.30
N CYS A 387 -2.81 4.24 10.00
CA CYS A 387 -2.02 5.25 10.70
C CYS A 387 -2.10 6.57 9.92
N ASP A 388 -2.21 7.69 10.64
CA ASP A 388 -2.23 9.04 10.04
C ASP A 388 -0.97 9.86 10.36
N HIS A 389 0.01 9.30 11.10
CA HIS A 389 1.21 9.96 11.61
C HIS A 389 1.00 11.37 12.21
N ASN A 390 -0.19 11.65 12.76
CA ASN A 390 -0.59 12.98 13.22
C ASN A 390 -0.40 14.06 12.13
N ALA A 391 -0.73 13.76 10.86
CA ALA A 391 -0.64 14.69 9.73
C ALA A 391 -1.30 16.06 9.98
N GLY A 392 -2.15 16.18 11.00
CA GLY A 392 -2.98 17.34 11.29
C GLY A 392 -4.40 17.08 10.82
N GLN A 393 -5.37 17.72 11.48
CA GLN A 393 -6.79 17.49 11.22
C GLN A 393 -7.48 18.77 10.77
N GLY A 394 -8.44 18.59 9.85
CA GLY A 394 -9.39 19.59 9.41
C GLY A 394 -8.87 20.49 8.27
N PRO A 395 -9.74 20.96 7.36
CA PRO A 395 -11.13 20.53 7.25
C PRO A 395 -11.32 19.12 6.67
N ASP A 396 -10.32 18.56 5.99
CA ASP A 396 -10.30 17.15 5.61
C ASP A 396 -9.35 16.35 6.53
N TYR A 397 -9.21 15.06 6.25
CA TYR A 397 -8.50 14.07 7.05
C TYR A 397 -7.47 13.35 6.18
N ALA A 398 -6.49 12.67 6.76
CA ALA A 398 -5.50 11.91 5.97
C ALA A 398 -6.17 10.83 5.12
N HIS A 399 -7.17 10.14 5.68
CA HIS A 399 -7.96 9.11 5.02
C HIS A 399 -9.40 9.57 4.82
N GLY A 400 -10.04 9.13 3.74
CA GLY A 400 -11.44 9.43 3.43
C GLY A 400 -12.42 8.47 4.12
N GLY A 401 -13.16 7.70 3.32
CA GLY A 401 -14.15 6.73 3.78
C GLY A 401 -13.53 5.37 4.06
N VAL A 402 -13.81 4.80 5.22
CA VAL A 402 -13.28 3.49 5.63
C VAL A 402 -14.45 2.64 6.13
N ILE A 403 -14.66 1.49 5.51
CA ILE A 403 -15.68 0.51 5.92
C ILE A 403 -14.97 -0.77 6.32
N ILE A 404 -15.21 -1.22 7.56
CA ILE A 404 -14.65 -2.44 8.12
C ILE A 404 -15.79 -3.30 8.64
N ARG A 405 -16.05 -4.43 7.97
CA ARG A 405 -17.18 -5.27 8.36
C ARG A 405 -17.00 -6.75 8.22
N GLN A 406 -17.71 -7.53 9.04
CA GLN A 406 -17.77 -8.99 8.90
C GLN A 406 -16.39 -9.67 8.94
N ASN A 407 -15.40 -9.06 9.61
CA ASN A 407 -14.10 -9.67 9.81
C ASN A 407 -14.12 -10.54 11.07
N LYS A 408 -13.36 -11.63 11.06
CA LYS A 408 -13.10 -12.48 12.23
C LYS A 408 -11.68 -12.25 12.70
N ILE A 409 -11.51 -11.75 13.92
CA ILE A 409 -10.21 -11.38 14.47
C ILE A 409 -9.97 -12.17 15.76
N ARG A 410 -8.85 -12.89 15.82
CA ARG A 410 -8.50 -13.74 16.95
C ARG A 410 -6.99 -13.83 17.15
N TYR A 411 -6.61 -14.51 18.22
CA TYR A 411 -5.24 -14.94 18.43
C TYR A 411 -4.91 -16.18 17.60
N VAL A 412 -3.65 -16.31 17.21
CA VAL A 412 -3.14 -17.59 16.73
C VAL A 412 -3.34 -18.63 17.83
N ASN A 413 -3.93 -19.78 17.46
CA ASN A 413 -4.26 -20.88 18.38
C ASN A 413 -5.23 -20.54 19.54
N GLY A 414 -5.84 -19.34 19.55
CA GLY A 414 -6.80 -18.94 20.60
C GLY A 414 -6.17 -18.60 21.96
N ASP A 415 -4.85 -18.46 22.03
CA ASP A 415 -4.13 -18.10 23.25
C ASP A 415 -3.59 -16.68 23.14
N ALA A 416 -4.01 -15.80 24.06
CA ALA A 416 -3.54 -14.42 24.13
C ALA A 416 -2.13 -14.30 24.71
N GLY A 417 -1.68 -15.31 25.48
CA GLY A 417 -0.51 -15.19 26.35
C GLY A 417 -0.73 -14.24 27.53
N ASP A 418 0.15 -14.32 28.54
CA ASP A 418 0.13 -13.39 29.68
C ASP A 418 0.69 -12.02 29.29
N GLY A 419 -0.04 -10.93 29.59
CA GLY A 419 0.48 -9.55 29.48
C GLY A 419 0.41 -8.90 28.09
N TRP A 420 -0.50 -9.33 27.23
CA TRP A 420 -0.52 -8.95 25.82
C TRP A 420 -1.44 -7.75 25.50
N ASP A 421 -0.99 -6.85 24.59
CA ASP A 421 -1.59 -5.52 24.30
C ASP A 421 -2.01 -5.27 22.83
N GLY A 422 -2.23 -6.32 22.05
CA GLY A 422 -2.67 -6.11 20.67
C GLY A 422 -4.10 -5.59 20.55
N THR A 423 -4.32 -4.91 19.44
CA THR A 423 -5.54 -4.18 19.14
C THR A 423 -6.21 -4.82 17.93
N ALA A 424 -7.52 -5.06 17.97
CA ALA A 424 -8.21 -5.61 16.80
C ALA A 424 -8.25 -4.57 15.67
N LEU A 425 -8.74 -3.37 15.97
CA LEU A 425 -8.90 -2.31 14.99
C LEU A 425 -8.32 -1.00 15.53
N GLN A 426 -7.41 -0.38 14.78
CA GLN A 426 -6.88 0.95 15.07
C GLN A 426 -7.00 1.83 13.83
N ILE A 427 -7.90 2.82 13.90
CA ILE A 427 -8.22 3.68 12.76
C ILE A 427 -7.88 5.11 13.09
N GLU A 428 -6.88 5.66 12.42
CA GLU A 428 -6.41 7.02 12.65
C GLU A 428 -6.75 7.91 11.46
N GLY A 429 -7.16 9.15 11.73
CA GLY A 429 -7.30 10.19 10.70
C GLY A 429 -8.23 9.84 9.54
N ALA A 430 -9.29 9.05 9.78
CA ALA A 430 -10.33 8.79 8.79
C ALA A 430 -11.46 9.82 8.87
N LYS A 431 -11.87 10.38 7.71
CA LYS A 431 -13.00 11.32 7.62
C LYS A 431 -14.29 10.67 8.09
N ASN A 432 -14.58 9.48 7.56
CA ASN A 432 -15.72 8.67 7.95
C ASN A 432 -15.26 7.22 8.11
N ALA A 433 -15.50 6.63 9.27
CA ALA A 433 -15.26 5.21 9.53
C ALA A 433 -16.56 4.52 9.93
N LEU A 434 -16.92 3.44 9.23
CA LEU A 434 -18.01 2.54 9.60
C LEU A 434 -17.41 1.18 9.98
N ILE A 435 -17.61 0.78 11.24
CA ILE A 435 -17.11 -0.47 11.79
C ILE A 435 -18.31 -1.32 12.21
N SER A 436 -18.62 -2.39 11.47
CA SER A 436 -19.82 -3.19 11.76
C SER A 436 -19.64 -4.70 11.69
N ASP A 437 -20.45 -5.45 12.43
CA ASP A 437 -20.60 -6.90 12.26
C ASP A 437 -19.29 -7.70 12.39
N ASN A 438 -18.27 -7.17 13.07
CA ASN A 438 -17.00 -7.88 13.27
C ASN A 438 -17.10 -8.82 14.47
N LEU A 439 -16.49 -10.00 14.35
CA LEU A 439 -16.33 -10.98 15.43
C LEU A 439 -14.91 -10.89 15.98
N ILE A 440 -14.77 -10.41 17.23
CA ILE A 440 -13.47 -10.11 17.83
C ILE A 440 -13.28 -10.93 19.09
N GLU A 441 -12.30 -11.84 19.02
CA GLU A 441 -11.83 -12.66 20.13
C GLU A 441 -10.56 -12.07 20.77
N CYS A 442 -9.82 -11.22 20.04
CA CYS A 442 -8.54 -10.67 20.52
C CYS A 442 -8.64 -9.31 21.23
N GLY A 443 -7.79 -9.10 22.23
CA GLY A 443 -7.52 -7.82 22.87
C GLY A 443 -7.52 -7.92 24.41
N PRO A 444 -6.88 -6.96 25.12
CA PRO A 444 -7.16 -6.75 26.54
C PRO A 444 -8.67 -6.49 26.68
N THR A 445 -9.26 -6.96 27.79
CA THR A 445 -10.73 -7.06 27.98
C THR A 445 -11.51 -5.78 27.71
N ASP A 446 -10.84 -4.62 27.73
CA ASP A 446 -11.55 -3.35 27.84
C ASP A 446 -11.79 -2.66 26.49
N ASN A 447 -10.87 -2.68 25.51
CA ASN A 447 -10.98 -1.85 24.28
C ASN A 447 -10.22 -2.35 23.02
N PRO A 448 -10.74 -3.37 22.32
CA PRO A 448 -10.09 -3.90 21.12
C PRO A 448 -10.29 -3.03 19.86
N ILE A 449 -11.22 -2.06 19.87
CA ILE A 449 -11.53 -1.16 18.76
C ILE A 449 -11.22 0.28 19.16
N LYS A 450 -10.24 0.90 18.50
CA LYS A 450 -9.78 2.27 18.76
C LYS A 450 -9.87 3.11 17.50
N ASN A 451 -10.31 4.36 17.65
CA ASN A 451 -10.15 5.38 16.63
C ASN A 451 -9.38 6.59 17.19
N PHE A 452 -8.57 7.24 16.37
CA PHE A 452 -7.84 8.44 16.76
C PHE A 452 -8.06 9.53 15.72
N ARG A 453 -8.51 10.70 16.17
CA ARG A 453 -8.62 11.88 15.29
C ARG A 453 -9.46 11.64 14.02
N CYS A 454 -10.43 10.74 14.09
CA CYS A 454 -11.40 10.53 13.02
C CYS A 454 -12.47 11.63 13.03
N GLY A 455 -13.06 11.92 11.88
CA GLY A 455 -14.18 12.86 11.78
C GLY A 455 -15.44 12.27 12.36
N THR A 456 -16.00 11.28 11.68
CA THR A 456 -17.09 10.45 12.21
C THR A 456 -16.63 9.01 12.29
N ALA A 457 -16.85 8.35 13.42
CA ALA A 457 -16.66 6.91 13.59
C ALA A 457 -17.95 6.29 14.12
N THR A 458 -18.54 5.39 13.34
CA THR A 458 -19.80 4.72 13.65
C THR A 458 -19.55 3.24 13.89
N TYR A 459 -20.14 2.72 14.98
CA TYR A 459 -20.01 1.34 15.41
C TYR A 459 -21.39 0.66 15.45
N PHE A 460 -21.47 -0.57 14.93
CA PHE A 460 -22.72 -1.33 14.89
C PHE A 460 -22.48 -2.84 14.99
N ASN A 461 -23.09 -3.52 15.95
CA ASN A 461 -23.14 -5.00 15.98
C ASN A 461 -21.76 -5.70 15.96
N ASN A 462 -20.73 -5.07 16.53
CA ASN A 462 -19.41 -5.73 16.73
C ASN A 462 -19.49 -6.59 17.98
N LYS A 463 -19.10 -7.87 17.92
CA LYS A 463 -19.39 -8.84 18.97
C LYS A 463 -18.18 -9.70 19.35
N THR A 464 -18.15 -10.15 20.60
CA THR A 464 -17.28 -11.25 21.05
C THR A 464 -17.83 -12.61 20.57
N PRO A 465 -17.05 -13.70 20.66
CA PRO A 465 -17.57 -15.06 20.40
C PRO A 465 -18.79 -15.45 21.25
N SER A 466 -18.94 -14.87 22.45
CA SER A 466 -20.10 -15.09 23.32
C SER A 466 -21.31 -14.21 22.96
N GLY A 467 -21.21 -13.38 21.93
CA GLY A 467 -22.27 -12.46 21.48
C GLY A 467 -22.31 -11.12 22.21
N ALA A 468 -21.37 -10.82 23.12
CA ALA A 468 -21.35 -9.56 23.83
C ALA A 468 -20.94 -8.41 22.90
N LEU A 469 -21.63 -7.28 22.95
CA LEU A 469 -21.33 -6.11 22.13
C LEU A 469 -20.01 -5.45 22.54
N ILE A 470 -19.26 -5.03 21.53
CA ILE A 470 -17.97 -4.34 21.65
C ILE A 470 -18.16 -2.92 21.15
N ARG A 471 -17.91 -1.96 22.03
CA ARG A 471 -17.96 -0.53 21.70
C ARG A 471 -16.60 -0.04 21.22
N GLY A 472 -16.61 0.87 20.25
CA GLY A 472 -15.42 1.63 19.90
C GLY A 472 -15.00 2.58 21.03
N ARG A 473 -13.73 2.98 21.01
CA ARG A 473 -13.18 4.01 21.90
C ARG A 473 -12.43 5.05 21.08
N ASP A 474 -12.71 6.32 21.35
CA ASP A 474 -11.83 7.40 20.91
C ASP A 474 -10.56 7.39 21.76
N GLY A 475 -9.44 7.04 21.14
CA GLY A 475 -8.14 6.93 21.79
C GLY A 475 -7.54 8.28 22.21
N VAL A 476 -8.07 9.41 21.74
CA VAL A 476 -7.64 10.75 22.18
C VAL A 476 -8.32 11.14 23.49
N SER A 477 -9.65 11.09 23.53
CA SER A 477 -10.44 11.45 24.72
C SER A 477 -10.56 10.31 25.73
N ASN A 478 -10.18 9.09 25.33
CA ASN A 478 -10.37 7.86 26.10
C ASN A 478 -11.85 7.55 26.39
N THR A 479 -12.79 8.10 25.60
CA THR A 479 -14.23 7.92 25.77
C THR A 479 -14.77 6.78 24.91
N LYS A 480 -15.72 6.01 25.45
CA LYS A 480 -16.43 4.99 24.67
C LYS A 480 -17.40 5.69 23.72
N SER A 481 -17.36 5.32 22.45
CA SER A 481 -18.35 5.76 21.48
C SER A 481 -19.71 5.13 21.77
N SER A 482 -20.78 5.85 21.44
CA SER A 482 -22.09 5.25 21.40
C SER A 482 -22.15 4.20 20.29
N GLU A 483 -23.05 3.25 20.48
CA GLU A 483 -23.21 2.10 19.61
C GLU A 483 -24.67 2.12 19.13
N LEU A 484 -24.87 2.09 17.81
CA LEU A 484 -26.18 2.39 17.22
C LEU A 484 -27.26 1.37 17.64
N GLU A 485 -26.88 0.12 17.95
CA GLU A 485 -27.81 -0.89 18.47
C GLU A 485 -28.31 -0.46 19.85
N THR A 486 -27.41 -0.04 20.75
CA THR A 486 -27.79 0.55 22.05
C THR A 486 -28.70 1.77 21.89
N GLU A 487 -28.39 2.69 20.97
CA GLU A 487 -29.22 3.88 20.75
C GLU A 487 -30.61 3.54 20.19
N ALA A 488 -30.70 2.53 19.32
CA ALA A 488 -31.97 2.05 18.78
C ALA A 488 -32.81 1.34 19.84
N GLU A 489 -32.19 0.57 20.73
CA GLU A 489 -32.85 -0.07 21.88
C GLU A 489 -33.38 0.97 22.88
N ASP A 490 -32.57 1.98 23.22
CA ASP A 490 -32.97 3.08 24.10
C ASP A 490 -34.12 3.90 23.50
N ALA A 491 -34.07 4.17 22.19
CA ALA A 491 -35.15 4.86 21.48
C ALA A 491 -36.45 4.04 21.49
N LEU A 492 -36.37 2.72 21.28
CA LEU A 492 -37.53 1.84 21.36
C LEU A 492 -38.13 1.83 22.77
N LEU A 493 -37.29 1.76 23.80
CA LEU A 493 -37.74 1.76 25.20
C LEU A 493 -38.44 3.08 25.56
N LEU A 494 -37.92 4.21 25.07
CA LEU A 494 -38.54 5.53 25.23
C LEU A 494 -39.91 5.65 24.56
N THR A 495 -40.17 4.93 23.45
CA THR A 495 -41.50 4.95 22.81
C THR A 495 -42.55 4.10 23.53
N LEU A 496 -42.15 3.25 24.48
CA LEU A 496 -43.04 2.38 25.25
C LEU A 496 -43.46 2.99 26.61
N ILE A 497 -42.92 4.16 26.96
CA ILE A 497 -43.25 4.95 28.16
C ILE A 497 -44.11 6.14 27.73
#